data_AF-A0A7K5IXP3-F1
#
_entry.id   AF-A0A7K5IXP3-F1
#
_cell.length_a   1.000
_cell.length_b   1.000
_cell.length_c   1.000
_cell.angle_alpha   90.00
_cell.angle_beta   90.00
_cell.angle_gamma   90.00
#
_symmetry.space_group_name_H-M   'P 1'
#
loop_
_entity.id
_entity.type
_entity.pdbx_description
1 polymer ?
#
loop_
_entity_poly.entity_id
_entity_poly.type
_entity_poly.pdbx_seq_one_letter_code
_entity_poly.pdbx_strand_id
1 'polypeptide(L)'
;QSLESELARIAEQFQETRSRMRDLARSRAEKFRRVWVVNEEEAKALIREALAADRLIHAQQLGIPWEEPRPWFMDNVGPLGGRREKREAVEVAMEMLEG
;
A
#
# COMPACT_ATOMS: atom_id res chain seq x y z
N GLN A 1 0.67 26.65 -40.68
CA GLN A 1 0.74 26.64 -39.21
C GLN A 1 2.21 26.77 -38.83
N SER A 2 2.54 27.53 -37.78
CA SER A 2 3.94 27.79 -37.39
C SER A 2 4.42 26.70 -36.41
N LEU A 3 5.67 26.28 -36.54
CA LEU A 3 6.30 25.32 -35.63
C LEU A 3 6.21 25.76 -34.15
N GLU A 4 6.31 27.07 -33.88
CA GLU A 4 6.17 27.64 -32.53
C GLU A 4 4.78 27.40 -31.93
N SER A 5 3.73 27.46 -32.76
CA SER A 5 2.36 27.21 -32.30
C SER A 5 2.13 25.74 -31.97
N GLU A 6 2.77 24.82 -32.70
CA GLU A 6 2.72 23.39 -32.41
C GLU A 6 3.51 23.04 -31.15
N LEU A 7 4.69 23.65 -30.96
CA LEU A 7 5.50 23.48 -29.75
C LEU A 7 4.77 23.97 -28.49
N ALA A 8 4.14 25.15 -28.54
CA ALA A 8 3.36 25.68 -27.42
C ALA A 8 2.19 24.75 -27.04
N ARG A 9 1.48 24.23 -28.06
CA ARG A 9 0.39 23.26 -27.86
C ARG A 9 0.86 21.97 -27.22
N ILE A 10 1.98 21.41 -27.68
CA ILE A 10 2.55 20.17 -27.12
C ILE A 10 2.99 20.39 -25.67
N ALA A 11 3.59 21.53 -25.36
CA ALA A 11 4.00 21.87 -23.99
C ALA A 11 2.80 21.96 -23.03
N GLU A 12 1.69 22.56 -23.47
CA GLU A 12 0.44 22.61 -22.71
C GLU A 12 -0.14 21.21 -22.44
N GLN A 13 -0.22 20.37 -23.47
CA GLN A 13 -0.69 18.99 -23.35
C GLN A 13 0.19 18.14 -22.40
N PHE A 14 1.50 18.38 -22.41
CA PHE A 14 2.43 17.72 -21.50
C PHE A 14 2.18 18.13 -20.04
N GLN A 15 2.03 19.41 -19.76
CA GLN A 15 1.72 19.90 -18.40
C GLN A 15 0.39 19.36 -17.88
N GLU A 16 -0.63 19.32 -18.75
CA GLU A 16 -1.94 18.77 -18.40
C GLU A 16 -1.84 17.27 -18.07
N THR A 17 -1.11 16.51 -18.89
CA THR A 17 -0.85 15.08 -18.65
C THR A 17 -0.11 14.87 -17.32
N ARG A 18 0.94 15.66 -17.06
CA ARG A 18 1.70 15.60 -15.80
C ARG A 18 0.81 15.88 -14.59
N SER A 19 -0.09 16.87 -14.69
CA SER A 19 -1.04 17.16 -13.60
C SER A 19 -1.98 15.98 -13.33
N ARG A 20 -2.59 15.42 -14.39
CA ARG A 20 -3.49 14.27 -14.26
C ARG A 20 -2.79 13.04 -13.67
N MET A 21 -1.52 12.81 -14.03
CA MET A 21 -0.74 11.70 -13.48
C MET A 21 -0.52 11.84 -11.96
N ARG A 22 -0.22 13.05 -11.48
CA ARG A 22 -0.07 13.32 -10.03
C ARG A 22 -1.36 13.06 -9.27
N ASP A 23 -2.50 13.50 -9.82
CA ASP A 23 -3.81 13.27 -9.21
C ASP A 23 -4.17 11.78 -9.17
N LEU A 24 -3.86 11.04 -10.24
CA LEU A 24 -4.07 9.59 -10.31
C LEU A 24 -3.19 8.84 -9.30
N ALA A 25 -1.91 9.21 -9.18
CA ALA A 25 -1.00 8.61 -8.21
C ALA A 25 -1.51 8.79 -6.77
N ARG A 26 -1.96 10.01 -6.43
CA ARG A 26 -2.57 10.30 -5.12
C ARG A 26 -3.81 9.45 -4.86
N SER A 27 -4.73 9.41 -5.82
CA SER A 27 -5.97 8.62 -5.72
C SER A 27 -5.69 7.12 -5.55
N ARG A 28 -4.70 6.59 -6.26
CA ARG A 28 -4.25 5.19 -6.14
C ARG A 28 -3.69 4.89 -4.75
N ALA A 29 -2.81 5.75 -4.23
CA ALA A 29 -2.22 5.58 -2.90
C ALA A 29 -3.30 5.59 -1.80
N GLU A 30 -4.27 6.51 -1.90
CA GLU A 30 -5.41 6.57 -0.97
C GLU A 30 -6.28 5.30 -1.04
N LYS A 31 -6.62 4.86 -2.26
CA LYS A 31 -7.41 3.64 -2.46
C LYS A 31 -6.67 2.40 -1.93
N PHE A 32 -5.38 2.28 -2.23
CA PHE A 32 -4.53 1.20 -1.73
C PHE A 32 -4.53 1.17 -0.21
N ARG A 33 -4.31 2.32 0.45
CA ARG A 33 -4.31 2.41 1.91
C ARG A 33 -5.66 1.99 2.51
N ARG A 34 -6.78 2.39 1.92
CA ARG A 34 -8.12 1.99 2.39
C ARG A 34 -8.31 0.47 2.32
N VAL A 35 -8.00 -0.13 1.18
CA VAL A 35 -8.12 -1.59 1.00
C VAL A 35 -7.17 -2.33 1.95
N TRP A 36 -5.95 -1.82 2.13
CA TRP A 36 -4.99 -2.39 3.06
C TRP A 36 -5.55 -2.47 4.47
N VAL A 37 -6.05 -1.36 5.01
CA VAL A 37 -6.53 -1.30 6.39
C VAL A 37 -7.67 -2.30 6.64
N VAL A 38 -8.58 -2.44 5.67
CA VAL A 38 -9.69 -3.41 5.78
C VAL A 38 -9.16 -4.84 5.79
N ASN A 39 -8.29 -5.19 4.85
CA ASN A 39 -7.72 -6.54 4.76
C ASN A 39 -6.82 -6.86 5.97
N GLU A 40 -6.10 -5.87 6.49
CA GLU A 40 -5.25 -6.01 7.67
C GLU A 40 -6.10 -6.33 8.91
N GLU A 41 -7.23 -5.65 9.11
CA GLU A 41 -8.12 -5.96 10.23
C GLU A 41 -8.72 -7.37 10.10
N GLU A 42 -9.15 -7.76 8.90
CA GLU A 42 -9.66 -9.10 8.62
C GLU A 42 -8.60 -10.18 8.90
N ALA A 43 -7.37 -9.98 8.42
CA ALA A 43 -6.27 -10.89 8.68
C ALA A 43 -5.96 -10.99 10.18
N LYS A 44 -5.97 -9.88 10.93
CA LYS A 44 -5.76 -9.91 12.38
C LYS A 44 -6.86 -10.64 13.12
N ALA A 45 -8.12 -10.49 12.71
CA ALA A 45 -9.24 -11.25 13.28
C ALA A 45 -9.02 -12.76 13.10
N LEU A 46 -8.67 -13.21 11.90
CA LEU A 46 -8.38 -14.62 11.62
C LEU A 46 -7.21 -15.17 12.46
N ILE A 47 -6.16 -14.38 12.66
CA ILE A 47 -5.03 -14.84 13.47
C ILE A 47 -5.43 -14.94 14.95
N ARG A 48 -6.25 -14.02 15.47
CA ARG A 48 -6.78 -14.12 16.85
C ARG A 48 -7.61 -15.40 17.02
N GLU A 49 -8.43 -15.76 16.04
CA GLU A 49 -9.18 -17.03 16.04
C GLU A 49 -8.24 -18.24 16.03
N ALA A 50 -7.21 -18.22 15.18
CA ALA A 50 -6.20 -19.27 15.12
C ALA A 50 -5.45 -19.43 16.46
N LEU A 51 -5.06 -18.32 17.11
CA LEU A 51 -4.40 -18.35 18.43
C LEU A 51 -5.34 -18.87 19.52
N ALA A 52 -6.64 -18.55 19.46
CA ALA A 52 -7.61 -19.08 20.40
C ALA A 52 -7.77 -20.60 20.24
N ALA A 53 -7.84 -21.10 19.00
CA ALA A 53 -7.88 -22.52 18.70
C ALA A 53 -6.59 -23.23 19.15
N ASP A 54 -5.43 -22.64 18.89
CA ASP A 54 -4.13 -23.16 19.28
C ASP A 54 -4.02 -23.31 20.81
N ARG A 55 -4.44 -22.28 21.56
CA ARG A 55 -4.51 -22.31 23.02
C ARG A 55 -5.42 -23.44 23.51
N LEU A 56 -6.57 -23.63 22.88
CA LEU A 56 -7.53 -24.68 23.24
C LEU A 56 -6.94 -26.08 23.05
N ILE A 57 -6.30 -26.32 21.92
CA ILE A 57 -5.64 -27.60 21.60
C ILE A 57 -4.54 -27.91 22.62
N HIS A 58 -3.67 -26.93 22.90
CA HIS A 58 -2.60 -27.09 23.88
C HIS A 58 -3.14 -27.44 25.28
N ALA A 59 -4.11 -26.67 25.77
CA ALA A 59 -4.64 -26.83 27.12
C ALA A 59 -5.52 -28.08 27.28
N GLN A 60 -6.42 -28.34 26.32
CA GLN A 60 -7.45 -29.37 26.47
C GLN A 60 -7.06 -30.72 25.89
N GLN A 61 -6.37 -30.74 24.75
CA GLN A 61 -6.07 -32.00 24.04
C GLN A 61 -4.68 -32.52 24.39
N LEU A 62 -3.70 -31.63 24.51
CA LEU A 62 -2.30 -32.00 24.74
C LEU A 62 -1.89 -31.94 26.22
N GLY A 63 -2.62 -31.18 27.04
CA GLY A 63 -2.30 -31.01 28.46
C GLY A 63 -0.97 -30.30 28.72
N ILE A 64 -0.49 -29.52 27.76
CA ILE A 64 0.76 -28.75 27.85
C ILE A 64 0.46 -27.25 27.95
N PRO A 65 1.30 -26.47 28.64
CA PRO A 65 1.12 -25.03 28.69
C PRO A 65 1.26 -24.41 27.30
N TRP A 66 0.33 -23.51 26.97
CA TRP A 66 0.40 -22.71 25.75
C TRP A 66 1.20 -21.44 25.98
N GLU A 67 2.18 -21.17 25.13
CA GLU A 67 2.95 -19.93 25.12
C GLU A 67 2.51 -19.04 23.97
N GLU A 68 2.07 -17.83 24.29
CA GLU A 68 1.60 -16.88 23.29
C GLU A 68 2.77 -16.40 22.41
N PRO A 69 2.70 -16.57 21.07
CA PRO A 69 3.68 -16.00 20.17
C PRO A 69 3.64 -14.47 20.25
N ARG A 70 4.79 -13.80 20.37
CA ARG A 70 4.85 -12.33 20.37
C ARG A 70 4.57 -11.79 18.95
N PRO A 71 3.40 -11.23 18.65
CA PRO A 71 3.03 -10.92 17.29
C PRO A 71 3.37 -9.45 17.01
N TRP A 72 4.65 -9.14 16.87
CA TRP A 72 5.17 -7.79 16.59
C TRP A 72 4.55 -7.10 15.35
N PHE A 73 3.91 -7.87 14.48
CA PHE A 73 3.26 -7.39 13.28
C PHE A 73 1.77 -7.02 13.49
N MET A 74 1.15 -7.43 14.60
CA MET A 74 -0.26 -7.14 14.91
C MET A 74 -0.51 -5.71 15.39
N ASP A 75 0.51 -5.05 15.92
CA ASP A 75 0.41 -3.70 16.48
C ASP A 75 0.45 -2.59 15.42
N ASN A 76 0.69 -2.92 14.15
CA ASN A 76 0.81 -1.95 13.06
C ASN A 76 -0.56 -1.51 12.54
N VAL A 77 -0.66 -0.29 12.02
CA VAL A 77 -1.85 0.19 11.30
C VAL A 77 -1.42 0.68 9.92
N GLY A 78 -1.75 -0.07 8.89
CA GLY A 78 -1.40 0.23 7.51
C GLY A 78 -0.16 -0.51 6.99
N PRO A 79 0.23 -0.25 5.73
CA PRO A 79 1.27 -1.00 5.04
C PRO A 79 2.58 -1.09 5.85
N LEU A 80 3.05 -2.33 6.05
CA LEU A 80 4.27 -2.59 6.81
C LEU A 80 5.48 -1.99 6.08
N GLY A 81 5.97 -0.88 6.63
CA GLY A 81 7.24 -0.27 6.29
C GLY A 81 7.15 0.82 5.22
N GLY A 82 7.77 1.96 5.53
CA GLY A 82 8.32 2.89 4.56
C GLY A 82 9.48 2.31 3.75
N ARG A 83 9.46 1.00 3.42
CA ARG A 83 10.33 0.45 2.37
C ARG A 83 9.81 1.02 1.08
N ARG A 84 10.48 2.10 0.64
CA ARG A 84 10.38 2.77 -0.66
C ARG A 84 9.25 2.15 -1.46
N GLU A 85 8.03 2.72 -1.30
CA GLU A 85 6.86 2.35 -2.10
C GLU A 85 7.38 2.02 -3.49
N LYS A 86 7.08 0.82 -3.99
CA LYS A 86 7.53 0.42 -5.33
C LYS A 86 7.04 1.52 -6.27
N ARG A 87 7.93 2.46 -6.60
CA ARG A 87 7.58 3.64 -7.37
C ARG A 87 7.00 3.10 -8.65
N GLU A 88 5.77 3.47 -8.94
CA GLU A 88 5.17 3.06 -10.19
C GLU A 88 6.08 3.59 -11.31
N ALA A 89 6.22 2.83 -12.41
CA ALA A 89 7.09 3.24 -13.52
C ALA A 89 6.76 4.66 -14.03
N VAL A 90 5.51 5.09 -13.87
CA VAL A 90 5.02 6.46 -14.13
C VAL A 90 5.63 7.50 -13.20
N GLU A 91 5.78 7.21 -11.92
CA GLU A 91 6.33 8.13 -10.93
C GLU A 91 7.84 8.32 -11.15
N VAL A 92 8.55 7.23 -11.46
CA VAL A 92 9.96 7.27 -11.86
C VAL A 92 10.13 8.04 -13.18
N ALA A 93 9.26 7.81 -14.16
CA ALA A 93 9.29 8.53 -15.43
C ALA A 93 9.05 10.04 -15.25
N MET A 94 8.15 10.45 -14.34
CA MET A 94 7.93 11.87 -14.05
C MET A 94 9.13 12.52 -13.36
N GLU A 95 9.76 11.85 -12.39
CA GLU A 95 10.97 12.34 -11.74
C GLU A 95 12.13 12.52 -12.72
N MET A 96 12.26 11.62 -13.70
CA MET A 96 13.26 11.72 -14.78
C MET A 96 13.00 12.86 -15.77
N LEU A 97 11.75 13.34 -15.87
CA LEU A 97 11.35 14.47 -16.72
C LEU A 97 11.45 15.82 -16.00
N GLU A 98 11.66 15.80 -14.67
CA GLU A 98 11.80 17.01 -13.83
C GLU A 98 13.27 17.41 -13.60
N GLY A 99 14.25 16.67 -14.13
CA GLY A 99 15.68 17.01 -14.17
C GLY A 99 16.14 17.48 -15.54
#